data_AF-A0A7X6V9J3-F1
#
_entry.id   AF-A0A7X6V9J3-F1
#
_cell.length_a   1.000
_cell.length_b   1.000
_cell.length_c   1.000
_cell.angle_alpha   90.00
_cell.angle_beta   90.00
_cell.angle_gamma   90.00
#
_symmetry.space_group_name_H-M   'P 1'
#
loop_
_entity.id
_entity.type
_entity.pdbx_description
1 polymer ?
#
loop_
_entity_poly.entity_id
_entity_poly.type
_entity_poly.pdbx_seq_one_letter_code
_entity_poly.pdbx_strand_id
1 'polypeptide(L)'
;ASGVPIVAGLAMRHEILAGEIRHKIAMATWHNAFQQFTFPATWTDGFEDGGLPEGAVMQLDPDLDLSAYDLSPAAATLARAMQKYGMVNVDNARGNVVYTEGVYGHPGWTWDGILSPDELERIPLEKYRVIKIGPLTNMGDSRSR
;
A
#
# COMPACT_ATOMS: atom_id res chain seq x y z
N ALA A 1 -12.92 -2.10 -2.15
CA ALA A 1 -12.65 -0.69 -2.46
C ALA A 1 -13.27 0.24 -1.44
N SER A 2 -12.40 1.08 -0.87
CA SER A 2 -12.70 1.97 0.26
C SER A 2 -13.31 3.35 -0.09
N GLY A 3 -13.40 3.69 -1.38
CA GLY A 3 -13.72 5.04 -1.85
C GLY A 3 -12.55 6.03 -1.84
N VAL A 4 -11.36 5.63 -1.36
CA VAL A 4 -10.14 6.45 -1.48
C VAL A 4 -9.61 6.40 -2.93
N PRO A 5 -9.30 7.53 -3.58
CA PRO A 5 -8.70 7.51 -4.90
C PRO A 5 -7.31 6.87 -4.89
N ILE A 6 -7.15 5.71 -5.52
CA ILE A 6 -5.86 5.00 -5.63
C ILE A 6 -4.77 5.91 -6.22
N VAL A 7 -5.13 6.73 -7.22
CA VAL A 7 -4.21 7.67 -7.89
C VAL A 7 -3.54 8.65 -6.93
N ALA A 8 -4.15 8.95 -5.78
CA ALA A 8 -3.56 9.86 -4.79
C ALA A 8 -2.35 9.25 -4.05
N GLY A 9 -2.14 7.94 -4.14
CA GLY A 9 -1.01 7.24 -3.55
C GLY A 9 -0.26 6.31 -4.52
N LEU A 10 -0.58 6.37 -5.82
CA LEU A 10 0.05 5.54 -6.83
C LEU A 10 1.53 5.92 -6.97
N ALA A 11 2.44 4.95 -6.86
CA ALA A 11 3.86 5.23 -7.10
C ALA A 11 4.11 5.38 -8.61
N MET A 12 4.42 6.61 -9.04
CA MET A 12 4.55 6.91 -10.46
C MET A 12 5.89 6.44 -11.01
N ARG A 13 5.92 6.02 -12.28
CA ARG A 13 7.15 5.50 -12.91
C ARG A 13 8.28 6.52 -12.91
N HIS A 14 7.97 7.79 -13.17
CA HIS A 14 8.98 8.83 -13.16
C HIS A 14 9.57 9.08 -11.76
N GLU A 15 8.81 8.92 -10.69
CA GLU A 15 9.29 9.05 -9.30
C GLU A 15 10.23 7.89 -8.95
N ILE A 16 9.84 6.66 -9.29
CA ILE A 16 10.66 5.47 -9.07
C ILE A 16 11.99 5.59 -9.82
N LEU A 17 11.96 6.02 -11.09
CA LEU A 17 13.18 6.22 -11.89
C LEU A 17 14.03 7.40 -11.41
N ALA A 18 13.43 8.42 -10.82
CA ALA A 18 14.15 9.52 -10.18
C ALA A 18 14.73 9.13 -8.80
N GLY A 19 14.34 7.98 -8.25
CA GLY A 19 14.81 7.48 -6.96
C GLY A 19 14.14 8.13 -5.74
N GLU A 20 13.05 8.88 -5.93
CA GLU A 20 12.36 9.60 -4.87
C GLU A 20 10.84 9.70 -5.12
N ILE A 21 10.06 9.24 -4.15
CA ILE A 21 8.61 9.44 -4.07
C ILE A 21 8.32 10.32 -2.84
N ARG A 22 7.45 11.34 -2.98
CA ARG A 22 7.21 12.36 -1.93
C ARG A 22 5.80 12.35 -1.34
N HIS A 23 5.14 11.19 -1.35
CA HIS A 23 3.79 11.02 -0.85
C HIS A 23 3.60 9.66 -0.17
N LYS A 24 2.43 9.44 0.44
CA LYS A 24 2.05 8.12 0.96
C LYS A 24 1.76 7.16 -0.18
N ILE A 25 2.09 5.89 -0.01
CA ILE A 25 1.81 4.86 -1.02
C ILE A 25 0.40 4.28 -0.81
N ALA A 26 -0.33 4.04 -1.89
CA ALA A 26 -1.58 3.30 -1.87
C ALA A 26 -1.26 1.81 -1.72
N MET A 27 -1.89 1.15 -0.75
CA MET A 27 -1.77 -0.29 -0.52
C MET A 27 -3.15 -0.95 -0.41
N ALA A 28 -3.19 -2.27 -0.55
CA ALA A 28 -4.37 -3.08 -0.33
C ALA A 28 -4.00 -4.39 0.36
N THR A 29 -4.95 -4.94 1.12
CA THR A 29 -4.77 -6.21 1.85
C THR A 29 -6.03 -7.06 1.77
N TRP A 30 -5.87 -8.37 1.96
CA TRP A 30 -6.98 -9.31 2.11
C TRP A 30 -7.63 -9.20 3.49
N HIS A 31 -6.90 -8.68 4.48
CA HIS A 31 -7.30 -8.68 5.89
C HIS A 31 -8.03 -7.39 6.30
N ASN A 32 -8.92 -6.90 5.44
CA ASN A 32 -9.70 -5.68 5.69
C ASN A 32 -10.80 -5.92 6.74
N ALA A 33 -10.95 -4.96 7.65
CA ALA A 33 -11.89 -5.04 8.77
C ALA A 33 -13.34 -5.11 8.28
N PHE A 34 -14.12 -6.04 8.83
CA PHE A 34 -15.55 -6.17 8.54
C PHE A 34 -16.33 -4.94 9.01
N GLN A 35 -17.00 -4.26 8.06
CA GLN A 35 -17.84 -3.07 8.30
C GLN A 35 -17.17 -1.97 9.13
N GLN A 36 -15.84 -1.87 9.10
CA GLN A 36 -15.10 -0.86 9.85
C GLN A 36 -14.09 -0.17 8.95
N PHE A 37 -14.18 1.16 8.87
CA PHE A 37 -13.22 1.98 8.14
C PHE A 37 -12.92 3.27 8.89
N THR A 38 -11.86 3.95 8.47
CA THR A 38 -11.46 5.25 9.04
C THR A 38 -11.05 6.22 7.93
N PHE A 39 -11.12 7.53 8.21
CA PHE A 39 -10.72 8.54 7.23
C PHE A 39 -9.26 8.32 6.77
N PRO A 40 -8.96 8.35 5.46
CA PRO A 40 -9.75 8.94 4.38
C PRO A 40 -10.76 8.01 3.69
N ALA A 41 -10.89 6.75 4.11
CA ALA A 41 -11.91 5.87 3.56
C ALA A 41 -13.31 6.37 3.90
N THR A 42 -14.23 6.13 2.97
CA THR A 42 -15.66 6.47 3.08
C THR A 42 -16.56 5.24 3.00
N TRP A 43 -15.97 4.07 2.74
CA TRP A 43 -16.63 2.78 2.64
C TRP A 43 -15.65 1.66 3.00
N THR A 44 -16.17 0.43 3.17
CA THR A 44 -15.32 -0.76 3.14
C THR A 44 -16.02 -1.99 2.56
N ASP A 45 -15.25 -2.82 1.87
CA ASP A 45 -15.61 -4.19 1.46
C ASP A 45 -14.84 -5.26 2.24
N GLY A 46 -14.30 -4.90 3.41
CA GLY A 46 -13.67 -5.82 4.34
C GLY A 46 -14.65 -6.85 4.92
N PHE A 47 -14.12 -8.01 5.27
CA PHE A 47 -14.89 -9.16 5.75
C PHE A 47 -14.29 -9.85 6.99
N GLU A 48 -13.11 -9.41 7.44
CA GLU A 48 -12.37 -10.01 8.56
C GLU A 48 -12.72 -9.31 9.89
N ASP A 49 -13.17 -10.07 10.89
CA ASP A 49 -13.42 -9.51 12.21
C ASP A 49 -12.08 -9.16 12.89
N GLY A 50 -11.90 -7.89 13.28
CA GLY A 50 -10.63 -7.41 13.83
C GLY A 50 -9.53 -7.19 12.79
N GLY A 51 -9.88 -7.17 11.49
CA GLY A 51 -8.97 -6.83 10.40
C GLY A 51 -8.47 -5.38 10.45
N LEU A 52 -7.65 -5.01 9.47
CA LEU A 52 -7.17 -3.64 9.27
C LEU A 52 -8.30 -2.78 8.66
N PRO A 53 -8.75 -1.70 9.32
CA PRO A 53 -9.72 -0.80 8.70
C PRO A 53 -9.16 -0.18 7.42
N GLU A 54 -9.95 -0.16 6.36
CA GLU A 54 -9.59 0.65 5.20
C GLU A 54 -9.49 2.14 5.60
N GLY A 55 -8.55 2.85 4.98
CA GLY A 55 -8.09 4.18 5.34
C GLY A 55 -7.05 4.22 6.46
N ALA A 56 -6.76 3.11 7.14
CA ALA A 56 -5.67 3.04 8.10
C ALA A 56 -4.32 3.31 7.42
N VAL A 57 -3.38 3.86 8.20
CA VAL A 57 -2.02 4.14 7.73
C VAL A 57 -1.04 3.14 8.34
N MET A 58 -0.38 2.38 7.48
CA MET A 58 0.76 1.52 7.80
C MET A 58 2.08 2.23 7.50
N GLN A 59 3.16 1.83 8.14
CA GLN A 59 4.49 2.38 7.91
C GLN A 59 5.50 1.26 7.99
N LEU A 60 6.46 1.24 7.07
CA LEU A 60 7.67 0.45 7.23
C LEU A 60 8.51 1.08 8.34
N ASP A 61 9.12 0.26 9.20
CA ASP A 61 9.97 0.73 10.29
C ASP A 61 11.01 1.76 9.76
N PRO A 62 10.96 3.03 10.22
CA PRO A 62 11.79 4.10 9.69
C PRO A 62 13.28 3.89 9.95
N ASP A 63 13.63 3.06 10.92
CA ASP A 63 15.02 2.77 11.30
C ASP A 63 15.54 1.46 10.67
N LEU A 64 14.71 0.77 9.86
CA LEU A 64 15.11 -0.46 9.18
C LEU A 64 16.20 -0.18 8.14
N ASP A 65 17.30 -0.93 8.24
CA ASP A 65 18.35 -0.93 7.24
C ASP A 65 17.90 -1.72 5.99
N LEU A 66 17.56 -0.98 4.94
CA LEU A 66 17.11 -1.54 3.66
C LEU A 66 18.23 -2.25 2.89
N SER A 67 19.50 -1.99 3.21
CA SER A 67 20.63 -2.63 2.53
C SER A 67 20.73 -4.13 2.84
N ALA A 68 20.09 -4.58 3.92
CA ALA A 68 20.02 -5.98 4.32
C ALA A 68 19.09 -6.86 3.45
N TYR A 69 18.32 -6.27 2.52
CA TYR A 69 17.21 -6.93 1.83
C TYR A 69 17.42 -7.15 0.32
N ASP A 70 18.64 -6.90 -0.19
CA ASP A 70 19.01 -7.05 -1.61
C ASP A 70 17.95 -6.47 -2.57
N LEU A 71 17.47 -5.25 -2.32
CA LEU A 71 16.41 -4.63 -3.12
C LEU A 71 16.99 -3.95 -4.36
N SER A 72 16.29 -4.03 -5.49
CA SER A 72 16.56 -3.15 -6.63
C SER A 72 16.50 -1.67 -6.22
N PRO A 73 17.13 -0.75 -6.98
CA PRO A 73 16.99 0.68 -6.74
C PRO A 73 15.52 1.16 -6.73
N ALA A 74 14.66 0.52 -7.52
CA ALA A 74 13.24 0.82 -7.58
C ALA A 74 12.50 0.38 -6.30
N ALA A 75 12.69 -0.87 -5.87
CA ALA A 75 12.09 -1.37 -4.63
C ALA A 75 12.62 -0.62 -3.40
N ALA A 76 13.91 -0.27 -3.36
CA ALA A 76 14.48 0.55 -2.31
C ALA A 76 13.87 1.96 -2.29
N THR A 77 13.52 2.53 -3.44
CA THR A 77 12.83 3.83 -3.54
C THR A 77 11.43 3.76 -2.94
N LEU A 78 10.67 2.72 -3.28
CA LEU A 78 9.38 2.42 -2.68
C LEU A 78 9.50 2.26 -1.15
N ALA A 79 10.40 1.39 -0.69
CA ALA A 79 10.61 1.13 0.74
C ALA A 79 10.99 2.40 1.51
N ARG A 80 11.85 3.26 0.98
CA ARG A 80 12.16 4.58 1.59
C ARG A 80 10.92 5.48 1.69
N ALA A 81 10.05 5.47 0.69
CA ALA A 81 8.79 6.21 0.75
C ALA A 81 7.85 5.66 1.82
N MET A 82 7.77 4.33 1.95
CA MET A 82 7.01 3.65 3.01
C MET A 82 7.55 3.95 4.41
N GLN A 83 8.87 4.05 4.57
CA GLN A 83 9.50 4.49 5.82
C GLN A 83 9.14 5.94 6.15
N LYS A 84 9.28 6.84 5.18
CA LYS A 84 9.15 8.29 5.43
C LYS A 84 7.71 8.77 5.52
N TYR A 85 6.84 8.32 4.63
CA TYR A 85 5.48 8.84 4.49
C TYR A 85 4.42 7.83 4.94
N GLY A 86 4.72 6.54 4.87
CA GLY A 86 3.78 5.46 5.13
C GLY A 86 2.90 5.11 3.92
N MET A 87 1.95 4.23 4.17
CA MET A 87 1.05 3.65 3.18
C MET A 87 -0.39 3.71 3.68
N VAL A 88 -1.34 3.98 2.81
CA VAL A 88 -2.77 4.02 3.13
C VAL A 88 -3.44 2.78 2.57
N ASN A 89 -4.17 2.05 3.40
CA ASN A 89 -5.02 0.95 2.96
C ASN A 89 -6.23 1.49 2.19
N VAL A 90 -6.33 1.21 0.89
CA VAL A 90 -7.35 1.81 0.01
C VAL A 90 -8.26 0.80 -0.67
N ASP A 91 -7.93 -0.49 -0.62
CA ASP A 91 -8.69 -1.51 -1.31
C ASP A 91 -8.54 -2.89 -0.68
N ASN A 92 -9.37 -3.83 -1.13
CA ASN A 92 -9.22 -5.25 -0.87
C ASN A 92 -8.44 -5.92 -2.00
N ALA A 93 -7.45 -6.73 -1.65
CA ALA A 93 -6.65 -7.49 -2.61
C ALA A 93 -6.40 -8.90 -2.09
N ARG A 94 -6.21 -9.88 -2.98
CA ARG A 94 -5.86 -11.28 -2.61
C ARG A 94 -4.39 -11.45 -2.15
N GLY A 95 -3.85 -10.44 -1.48
CA GLY A 95 -2.48 -10.36 -1.00
C GLY A 95 -2.24 -9.00 -0.33
N ASN A 96 -1.02 -8.78 0.19
CA ASN A 96 -0.59 -7.47 0.69
C ASN A 96 0.20 -6.79 -0.42
N VAL A 97 -0.37 -5.76 -1.03
CA VAL A 97 0.17 -5.16 -2.25
C VAL A 97 0.26 -3.66 -2.12
N VAL A 98 1.17 -3.08 -2.90
CA VAL A 98 1.24 -1.65 -3.17
C VAL A 98 1.04 -1.40 -4.65
N TYR A 99 0.53 -0.22 -5.00
CA TYR A 99 0.21 0.10 -6.39
C TYR A 99 1.28 0.97 -7.04
N THR A 100 1.74 0.54 -8.21
CA THR A 100 2.58 1.34 -9.12
C THR A 100 1.82 1.68 -10.39
N GLU A 101 2.31 2.68 -11.13
CA GLU A 101 1.70 3.12 -12.37
C GLU A 101 1.53 2.00 -13.41
N GLY A 102 0.31 1.87 -13.93
CA GLY A 102 0.01 1.00 -15.05
C GLY A 102 0.62 1.56 -16.34
N VAL A 103 1.63 0.88 -16.88
CA VAL A 103 2.39 1.36 -18.06
C VAL A 103 1.77 0.97 -19.41
N TYR A 104 0.68 0.20 -19.42
CA TYR A 104 0.04 -0.32 -20.63
C TYR A 104 -0.48 0.78 -21.57
N GLY A 105 -0.78 1.98 -21.05
CA GLY A 105 -1.18 3.15 -21.84
C GLY A 105 -0.03 3.90 -22.51
N HIS A 106 1.22 3.51 -22.24
CA HIS A 106 2.43 4.21 -22.70
C HIS A 106 3.32 3.26 -23.52
N PRO A 107 3.21 3.26 -24.87
CA PRO A 107 4.05 2.43 -25.72
C PRO A 107 5.54 2.58 -25.40
N GLY A 108 6.22 1.46 -25.16
CA GLY A 108 7.65 1.41 -24.83
C GLY A 108 7.98 1.56 -23.34
N TRP A 109 7.01 1.85 -22.46
CA TRP A 109 7.23 1.79 -21.02
C TRP A 109 7.10 0.33 -20.55
N THR A 110 8.00 -0.07 -19.64
CA THR A 110 7.99 -1.37 -18.97
C THR A 110 8.43 -1.23 -17.52
N TRP A 111 8.10 -2.24 -16.72
CA TRP A 111 8.64 -2.52 -15.40
C TRP A 111 9.67 -3.66 -15.40
N ASP A 112 9.76 -4.42 -16.49
CA ASP A 112 10.69 -5.55 -16.62
C ASP A 112 12.13 -5.07 -16.44
N GLY A 113 12.86 -5.75 -15.54
CA GLY A 113 14.23 -5.37 -15.18
C GLY A 113 14.36 -4.09 -14.34
N ILE A 114 13.24 -3.45 -13.98
CA ILE A 114 13.21 -2.25 -13.12
C ILE A 114 12.66 -2.59 -11.74
N LEU A 115 11.48 -3.19 -11.68
CA LEU A 115 10.79 -3.54 -10.43
C LEU A 115 10.01 -4.84 -10.63
N SER A 116 10.34 -5.87 -9.83
CA SER A 116 9.59 -7.13 -9.81
C SER A 116 8.39 -7.01 -8.86
N PRO A 117 7.23 -7.63 -9.17
CA PRO A 117 6.05 -7.56 -8.31
C PRO A 117 6.24 -8.19 -6.92
N ASP A 118 7.16 -9.15 -6.79
CA ASP A 118 7.47 -9.91 -5.58
C ASP A 118 8.63 -9.31 -4.75
N GLU A 119 9.28 -8.24 -5.23
CA GLU A 119 10.55 -7.80 -4.64
C GLU A 119 10.42 -7.33 -3.19
N LEU A 120 9.25 -6.78 -2.84
CA LEU A 120 8.95 -6.34 -1.48
C LEU A 120 8.68 -7.50 -0.50
N GLU A 121 8.46 -8.73 -0.98
CA GLU A 121 8.33 -9.91 -0.12
C GLU A 121 9.61 -10.20 0.68
N ARG A 122 10.76 -9.66 0.23
CA ARG A 122 12.04 -9.75 0.93
C ARG A 122 11.98 -9.05 2.30
N ILE A 123 11.11 -8.07 2.48
CA ILE A 123 10.91 -7.35 3.74
C ILE A 123 9.79 -8.04 4.54
N PRO A 124 10.08 -8.63 5.72
CA PRO A 124 9.08 -9.32 6.53
C PRO A 124 7.97 -8.39 7.01
N LEU A 125 6.76 -8.91 7.12
CA LEU A 125 5.58 -8.14 7.54
C LEU A 125 5.74 -7.54 8.95
N GLU A 126 6.53 -8.18 9.82
CA GLU A 126 6.82 -7.73 11.19
C GLU A 126 7.62 -6.42 11.22
N LYS A 127 8.20 -6.00 10.09
CA LYS A 127 8.85 -4.69 9.95
C LYS A 127 7.88 -3.56 9.67
N TYR A 128 6.61 -3.88 9.44
CA TYR A 128 5.56 -2.89 9.23
C TYR A 128 4.76 -2.68 10.51
N ARG A 129 4.26 -1.47 10.70
CA ARG A 129 3.46 -1.07 11.86
C ARG A 129 2.27 -0.24 11.43
N VAL A 130 1.16 -0.37 12.15
CA VAL A 130 0.02 0.54 12.01
C VAL A 130 0.30 1.79 12.84
N ILE A 131 0.37 2.95 12.20
CA ILE A 131 0.71 4.22 12.87
C ILE A 131 -0.49 5.14 13.06
N LYS A 132 -1.58 4.91 12.33
CA LYS A 132 -2.80 5.70 12.48
C LYS A 132 -4.03 4.87 12.16
N ILE A 133 -4.90 4.78 13.16
CA ILE A 133 -6.32 4.44 13.01
C ILE A 133 -7.06 5.63 13.61
N GLY A 134 -7.83 6.35 12.80
CA GLY A 134 -8.68 7.43 13.30
C GLY A 134 -9.94 6.87 13.97
N PRO A 135 -10.93 7.72 14.27
CA PRO A 135 -12.26 7.24 14.64
C PRO A 135 -12.78 6.22 13.61
N LEU A 136 -13.40 5.14 14.11
CA LEU A 136 -13.98 4.12 13.26
C LEU A 136 -15.43 4.47 12.92
N THR A 137 -15.77 4.32 11.64
CA THR A 137 -17.15 4.31 11.16
C THR A 137 -17.58 2.86 10.96
N ASN A 138 -18.73 2.49 11.53
CA ASN A 138 -19.29 1.15 11.41
C ASN A 138 -20.33 1.10 10.27
N MET A 139 -19.91 0.70 9.09
CA MET A 139 -20.69 0.58 7.84
C MET A 139 -19.83 -0.17 6.80
N GLY A 140 -20.45 -0.72 5.76
CA GLY A 140 -19.75 -1.30 4.62
C GLY A 140 -20.55 -2.44 4.00
N ASP A 141 -19.91 -3.21 3.14
CA ASP A 141 -20.51 -4.40 2.55
C ASP A 141 -20.92 -5.40 3.64
N SER A 142 -22.05 -6.06 3.41
CA SER A 142 -22.44 -7.23 4.20
C SER A 142 -21.76 -8.47 3.66
N ARG A 143 -21.49 -9.46 4.52
CA ARG A 143 -21.11 -10.80 4.07
C ARG A 143 -22.15 -11.33 3.09
N SER A 144 -21.72 -11.77 1.92
CA SER A 144 -22.58 -12.54 1.01
C SER A 144 -23.11 -13.75 1.77
N ARG A 145 -24.43 -13.99 1.70
CA ARG A 145 -25.08 -15.17 2.28
C ARG A 145 -24.64 -16.45 1.60
#